data_AF-A0A957N4L5-F1
#
_entry.id   AF-A0A957N4L5-F1
#
_cell.length_a   1.000
_cell.length_b   1.000
_cell.length_c   1.000
_cell.angle_alpha   90.00
_cell.angle_beta   90.00
_cell.angle_gamma   90.00
#
_symmetry.space_group_name_H-M   'P 1'
#
loop_
_entity.id
_entity.type
_entity.pdbx_description
1 polymer ?
#
loop_
_entity_poly.entity_id
_entity_poly.type
_entity_poly.pdbx_seq_one_letter_code
_entity_poly.pdbx_strand_id
1 'polypeptide(L)'
;MNLSTLKWWFVGLAAALLWLLTPTTTYAQDGVEFSIRYDSGTGVYSVYMRPNVTPASPNQTTTSQVTIRVPHGTGADRFVPVPEPNIGIYFNPSILGPTWGLGSRVDAPIEDANTDYISWDLNIGANAAVYNWAANTEVTVFRFTNSGNCLNGAVEIMPDSDPFAQLPNSYSTNPGNQIGIRGIGTDLDNDFVGVYGSGAVCAAGTDTDGDGLTDDIDLDDDNDGIPDTVELATAPPSGDTDGDGIIDPLDLDSDNDGLLDIEEAGHGEADANNDGRVDGPVGADGIPDAVQTGLDPDGGAIDYTVADTDELTATAALRINVAARNDDPVIAQGESA
;
A
#
# COMPACT_ATOMS: atom_id res chain seq x y z
N MET A 1 -86.15 14.56 -6.00
CA MET A 1 -85.65 15.86 -6.47
C MET A 1 -84.14 15.74 -6.69
N ASN A 2 -83.69 16.21 -7.84
CA ASN A 2 -82.31 16.41 -8.32
C ASN A 2 -81.37 15.20 -8.52
N LEU A 3 -81.25 14.79 -9.79
CA LEU A 3 -80.02 14.25 -10.40
C LEU A 3 -79.05 15.40 -10.67
N SER A 4 -77.84 15.35 -10.14
CA SER A 4 -76.72 16.18 -10.59
C SER A 4 -75.44 15.35 -10.62
N THR A 5 -74.95 15.09 -11.85
CA THR A 5 -73.54 15.12 -12.30
C THR A 5 -72.49 14.36 -11.46
N LEU A 6 -71.60 13.52 -12.00
CA LEU A 6 -70.65 13.86 -13.06
C LEU A 6 -69.80 12.62 -13.38
N LYS A 7 -69.49 12.44 -14.67
CA LYS A 7 -68.65 11.38 -15.26
C LYS A 7 -67.18 11.79 -15.12
N TRP A 8 -66.30 10.97 -14.53
CA TRP A 8 -64.84 11.11 -14.68
C TRP A 8 -64.17 9.74 -14.79
N TRP A 9 -63.25 9.66 -15.74
CA TRP A 9 -62.48 8.49 -16.13
C TRP A 9 -61.36 8.23 -15.12
N PHE A 10 -61.16 6.97 -14.71
CA PHE A 10 -59.91 6.56 -14.07
C PHE A 10 -58.84 6.40 -15.15
N VAL A 11 -57.91 7.35 -15.22
CA VAL A 11 -56.58 7.09 -15.79
C VAL A 11 -55.65 6.92 -14.61
N GLY A 12 -55.15 5.69 -14.42
CA GLY A 12 -54.18 5.37 -13.39
C GLY A 12 -52.85 6.06 -13.69
N LEU A 13 -52.43 6.94 -12.79
CA LEU A 13 -51.09 7.49 -12.79
C LEU A 13 -50.21 6.53 -11.98
N ALA A 14 -49.45 5.67 -12.65
CA ALA A 14 -48.35 4.95 -12.02
C ALA A 14 -47.20 5.94 -11.83
N ALA A 15 -47.09 6.53 -10.64
CA ALA A 15 -45.90 7.26 -10.24
C ALA A 15 -44.80 6.23 -9.93
N ALA A 16 -43.97 5.93 -10.93
CA ALA A 16 -42.68 5.30 -10.69
C ALA A 16 -41.82 6.32 -9.94
N LEU A 17 -41.72 6.15 -8.62
CA LEU A 17 -40.79 6.89 -7.77
C LEU A 17 -39.38 6.39 -8.12
N LEU A 18 -38.77 7.00 -9.14
CA LEU A 18 -37.37 6.83 -9.47
C LEU A 18 -36.58 7.50 -8.33
N TRP A 19 -36.15 6.69 -7.36
CA TRP A 19 -35.12 7.11 -6.42
C TRP A 19 -33.86 7.36 -7.26
N LEU A 20 -33.59 8.62 -7.56
CA LEU A 20 -32.25 9.07 -7.91
C LEU A 20 -31.38 8.75 -6.69
N LEU A 21 -30.76 7.57 -6.71
CA LEU A 21 -29.53 7.32 -5.97
C LEU A 21 -28.51 8.28 -6.59
N THR A 22 -28.45 9.50 -6.05
CA THR A 22 -27.24 10.29 -6.20
C THR A 22 -26.14 9.43 -5.61
N PRO A 23 -25.05 9.10 -6.34
CA PRO A 23 -23.90 8.52 -5.68
C PRO A 23 -23.56 9.48 -4.55
N THR A 24 -23.62 8.98 -3.32
CA THR A 24 -23.04 9.67 -2.19
C THR A 24 -21.55 9.69 -2.50
N THR A 25 -21.07 10.78 -3.10
CA THR A 25 -19.66 11.11 -3.02
C THR A 25 -19.41 11.36 -1.54
N THR A 26 -19.00 10.33 -0.82
CA THR A 26 -18.27 10.49 0.42
C THR A 26 -17.09 11.38 0.06
N TYR A 27 -17.14 12.66 0.46
CA TYR A 27 -15.96 13.50 0.39
C TYR A 27 -14.93 12.81 1.29
N ALA A 28 -13.85 12.30 0.69
CA ALA A 28 -12.71 11.83 1.45
C ALA A 28 -12.30 12.97 2.39
N GLN A 29 -12.28 12.69 3.68
CA GLN A 29 -11.90 13.68 4.68
C GLN A 29 -10.40 13.98 4.49
N ASP A 30 -10.04 15.26 4.41
CA ASP A 30 -8.62 15.67 4.43
C ASP A 30 -7.96 15.13 5.71
N GLY A 31 -6.84 14.44 5.59
CA GLY A 31 -6.22 13.74 6.70
C GLY A 31 -4.92 13.03 6.33
N VAL A 32 -4.53 12.12 7.22
CA VAL A 32 -3.45 11.16 7.03
C VAL A 32 -3.96 9.73 7.16
N GLU A 33 -3.42 8.88 6.31
CA GLU A 33 -3.60 7.45 6.35
C GLU A 33 -2.28 6.80 6.79
N PHE A 34 -2.37 5.60 7.35
CA PHE A 34 -1.21 4.82 7.76
C PHE A 34 -1.20 3.46 7.09
N SER A 35 -0.01 2.90 6.88
CA SER A 35 0.19 1.51 6.47
C SER A 35 1.31 0.87 7.27
N ILE A 36 1.38 -0.45 7.23
CA ILE A 36 2.40 -1.23 7.89
C ILE A 36 2.89 -2.32 6.95
N ARG A 37 4.20 -2.53 6.89
CA ARG A 37 4.83 -3.58 6.07
C ARG A 37 5.87 -4.34 6.87
N TYR A 38 6.10 -5.60 6.53
CA TYR A 38 7.10 -6.46 7.13
C TYR A 38 8.22 -6.72 6.12
N ASP A 39 9.46 -6.49 6.52
CA ASP A 39 10.64 -6.85 5.72
C ASP A 39 11.16 -8.21 6.20
N SER A 40 11.00 -9.24 5.37
CA SER A 40 11.43 -10.62 5.66
C SER A 40 12.95 -10.77 5.73
N GLY A 41 13.70 -9.92 5.04
CA GLY A 41 15.17 -9.90 5.05
C GLY A 41 15.75 -9.34 6.34
N THR A 42 15.09 -8.37 6.95
CA THR A 42 15.53 -7.75 8.22
C THR A 42 14.73 -8.18 9.45
N GLY A 43 13.55 -8.78 9.28
CA GLY A 43 12.63 -9.12 10.36
C GLY A 43 12.01 -7.88 11.03
N VAL A 44 11.87 -6.78 10.29
CA VAL A 44 11.45 -5.48 10.81
C VAL A 44 10.11 -5.08 10.22
N TYR A 45 9.22 -4.61 11.09
CA TYR A 45 7.99 -3.95 10.72
C TYR A 45 8.24 -2.45 10.59
N SER A 46 7.87 -1.88 9.45
CA SER A 46 7.91 -0.44 9.20
C SER A 46 6.50 0.12 9.10
N VAL A 47 6.24 1.21 9.83
CA VAL A 47 4.96 1.93 9.75
C VAL A 47 5.17 3.21 8.96
N TYR A 48 4.27 3.47 8.02
CA TYR A 48 4.28 4.62 7.14
C TYR A 48 3.06 5.49 7.38
N MET A 49 3.21 6.76 7.07
CA MET A 49 2.14 7.75 7.12
C MET A 49 2.14 8.56 5.84
N ARG A 50 0.95 8.79 5.29
CA ARG A 50 0.75 9.51 4.03
C ARG A 50 -0.41 10.49 4.16
N PRO A 51 -0.22 11.79 3.91
CA PRO A 51 -1.35 12.72 3.87
C PRO A 51 -2.05 12.65 2.51
N ASN A 52 -3.37 12.70 2.48
CA ASN A 52 -4.12 12.78 1.21
C ASN A 52 -4.14 14.20 0.61
N VAL A 53 -3.69 15.20 1.39
CA VAL A 53 -3.56 16.60 0.98
C VAL A 53 -2.22 17.18 1.44
N THR A 54 -1.67 18.14 0.70
CA THR A 54 -0.46 18.85 1.14
C THR A 54 -0.83 19.84 2.26
N PRO A 55 -0.28 19.69 3.48
CA PRO A 55 -0.63 20.55 4.61
C PRO A 55 -0.26 22.01 4.36
N ALA A 56 -1.20 22.91 4.64
CA ALA A 56 -0.97 24.35 4.59
C ALA A 56 -0.07 24.82 5.74
N SER A 57 0.57 25.98 5.58
CA SER A 57 1.35 26.59 6.66
C SER A 57 0.43 27.16 7.75
N PRO A 58 0.64 26.88 9.05
CA PRO A 58 1.79 26.16 9.62
C PRO A 58 1.56 24.63 9.65
N ASN A 59 2.46 23.87 9.03
CA ASN A 59 2.39 22.40 8.90
C ASN A 59 2.97 21.67 10.12
N GLN A 60 2.27 21.74 11.25
CA GLN A 60 2.79 21.29 12.54
C GLN A 60 1.95 20.18 13.17
N THR A 61 2.58 19.06 13.54
CA THR A 61 1.91 18.03 14.34
C THR A 61 1.87 18.46 15.80
N THR A 62 0.73 18.24 16.45
CA THR A 62 0.38 18.77 17.77
C THR A 62 0.18 17.67 18.81
N THR A 63 -0.40 16.55 18.41
CA THR A 63 -0.50 15.31 19.19
C THR A 63 -0.46 14.15 18.22
N SER A 64 0.12 13.03 18.61
CA SER A 64 -0.11 11.80 17.87
C SER A 64 0.03 10.55 18.73
N GLN A 65 -0.90 9.61 18.53
CA GLN A 65 -0.92 8.25 19.01
C GLN A 65 -1.40 7.35 17.86
N VAL A 66 -0.69 6.26 17.59
CA VAL A 66 -1.14 5.19 16.70
C VAL A 66 -0.97 3.86 17.40
N THR A 67 -1.99 3.01 17.36
CA THR A 67 -1.94 1.71 18.01
C THR A 67 -1.86 0.59 17.00
N ILE A 68 -0.90 -0.29 17.23
CA ILE A 68 -0.70 -1.50 16.45
C ILE A 68 -1.28 -2.68 17.24
N ARG A 69 -2.14 -3.44 16.57
CA ARG A 69 -2.66 -4.73 17.00
C ARG A 69 -1.71 -5.81 16.50
N VAL A 70 -1.14 -6.60 17.39
CA VAL A 70 -0.18 -7.66 17.02
C VAL A 70 -0.55 -9.00 17.67
N PRO A 71 -0.14 -10.14 17.10
CA PRO A 71 -0.27 -11.42 17.78
C PRO A 71 0.41 -11.39 19.16
N HIS A 72 -0.25 -11.96 20.16
CA HIS A 72 0.29 -11.99 21.52
C HIS A 72 1.62 -12.75 21.57
N GLY A 73 2.65 -12.05 22.04
CA GLY A 73 4.01 -12.58 22.11
C GLY A 73 4.65 -12.35 23.49
N THR A 74 5.44 -13.33 23.95
CA THR A 74 6.17 -13.23 25.23
C THR A 74 7.66 -13.54 25.05
N GLY A 75 8.51 -13.05 25.95
CA GLY A 75 9.94 -13.31 25.88
C GLY A 75 10.55 -12.79 24.57
N ALA A 76 11.17 -13.68 23.79
CA ALA A 76 11.77 -13.33 22.50
C ALA A 76 10.72 -13.00 21.44
N ASP A 77 9.52 -13.61 21.54
CA ASP A 77 8.40 -13.43 20.62
C ASP A 77 7.67 -12.08 20.83
N ARG A 78 8.09 -11.29 21.84
CA ARG A 78 7.43 -10.03 22.18
C ARG A 78 7.94 -8.91 21.28
N PHE A 79 7.01 -8.25 20.59
CA PHE A 79 7.32 -7.09 19.76
C PHE A 79 7.90 -5.92 20.57
N VAL A 80 9.05 -5.40 20.14
CA VAL A 80 9.81 -4.31 20.77
C VAL A 80 10.30 -3.29 19.73
N PRO A 81 10.54 -2.03 20.13
CA PRO A 81 11.18 -1.05 19.25
C PRO A 81 12.56 -1.50 18.78
N VAL A 82 12.91 -1.19 17.53
CA VAL A 82 14.28 -1.41 17.02
C VAL A 82 15.23 -0.40 17.68
N PRO A 83 16.34 -0.84 18.28
CA PRO A 83 17.32 0.07 18.87
C PRO A 83 18.20 0.69 17.77
N GLU A 84 18.07 2.02 17.57
CA GLU A 84 18.87 2.93 16.73
C GLU A 84 18.34 3.31 15.32
N PRO A 85 18.38 4.61 15.02
CA PRO A 85 17.60 5.60 15.75
C PRO A 85 16.12 5.40 15.41
N ASN A 86 15.24 5.40 16.41
CA ASN A 86 13.82 5.68 16.20
C ASN A 86 13.78 6.91 15.30
N ILE A 87 13.31 6.75 14.06
CA ILE A 87 13.49 7.68 12.95
C ILE A 87 13.25 9.10 13.47
N GLY A 88 14.34 9.81 13.75
CA GLY A 88 14.28 11.24 13.98
C GLY A 88 14.01 11.81 12.61
N ILE A 89 12.89 12.48 12.41
CA ILE A 89 12.67 13.11 11.11
C ILE A 89 13.63 14.28 11.02
N TYR A 90 14.74 14.06 10.32
CA TYR A 90 15.79 15.06 10.22
C TYR A 90 15.34 16.15 9.24
N PHE A 91 14.91 17.28 9.77
CA PHE A 91 14.79 18.55 9.01
C PHE A 91 16.11 18.94 8.35
N ASN A 92 17.19 18.57 9.04
CA ASN A 92 18.58 18.80 8.73
C ASN A 92 19.36 17.73 9.51
N PRO A 93 20.45 17.15 8.97
CA PRO A 93 21.28 16.17 9.69
C PRO A 93 21.81 16.64 11.07
N SER A 94 21.66 17.94 11.41
CA SER A 94 22.08 18.53 12.68
C SER A 94 20.95 18.85 13.67
N ILE A 95 19.66 18.64 13.33
CA ILE A 95 18.51 18.96 14.21
C ILE A 95 17.60 17.74 14.28
N LEU A 96 17.52 17.13 15.47
CA LEU A 96 16.55 16.09 15.77
C LEU A 96 15.14 16.68 15.67
N GLY A 97 14.36 16.18 14.73
CA GLY A 97 12.93 16.41 14.69
C GLY A 97 12.19 15.58 15.73
N PRO A 98 10.86 15.51 15.63
CA PRO A 98 10.04 14.71 16.51
C PRO A 98 10.36 13.22 16.34
N THR A 99 10.13 12.46 17.40
CA THR A 99 10.46 11.03 17.47
C THR A 99 9.27 10.24 17.95
N TRP A 100 9.02 9.10 17.31
CA TRP A 100 8.03 8.15 17.77
C TRP A 100 8.64 7.22 18.80
N GLY A 101 7.87 6.91 19.84
CA GLY A 101 8.29 6.01 20.90
C GLY A 101 7.14 5.17 21.43
N LEU A 102 7.49 4.06 22.08
CA LEU A 102 6.51 3.22 22.76
C LEU A 102 5.84 4.02 23.89
N GLY A 103 4.54 4.24 23.76
CA GLY A 103 3.71 4.99 24.70
C GLY A 103 3.07 4.10 25.75
N SER A 104 2.21 3.18 25.30
CA SER A 104 1.52 2.24 26.17
C SER A 104 1.38 0.86 25.55
N ARG A 105 1.08 -0.15 26.37
CA ARG A 105 0.90 -1.53 25.91
C ARG A 105 -0.16 -2.24 26.74
N VAL A 106 -1.00 -3.01 26.08
CA VAL A 106 -1.98 -3.91 26.69
C VAL A 106 -1.69 -5.31 26.16
N ASP A 107 -1.17 -6.17 27.04
CA ASP A 107 -0.77 -7.53 26.68
C ASP A 107 -1.94 -8.50 26.94
N ALA A 108 -2.37 -9.24 25.91
CA ALA A 108 -3.44 -10.25 25.98
C ALA A 108 -4.62 -9.87 26.90
N PRO A 109 -5.35 -8.78 26.60
CA PRO A 109 -6.50 -8.38 27.40
C PRO A 109 -7.57 -9.47 27.45
N ILE A 110 -8.42 -9.45 28.47
CA ILE A 110 -9.42 -10.53 28.67
C ILE A 110 -10.43 -10.62 27.51
N GLU A 111 -10.61 -9.53 26.78
CA GLU A 111 -11.49 -9.44 25.61
C GLU A 111 -10.87 -10.07 24.36
N ASP A 112 -9.54 -10.04 24.23
CA ASP A 112 -8.79 -10.63 23.12
C ASP A 112 -7.43 -11.17 23.62
N ALA A 113 -7.46 -12.37 24.20
CA ALA A 113 -6.29 -12.97 24.85
C ALA A 113 -5.18 -13.40 23.86
N ASN A 114 -5.43 -13.33 22.55
CA ASN A 114 -4.47 -13.71 21.52
C ASN A 114 -3.74 -12.52 20.90
N THR A 115 -3.99 -11.32 21.42
CA THR A 115 -3.56 -10.07 20.79
C THR A 115 -2.91 -9.14 21.81
N ASP A 116 -1.85 -8.46 21.41
CA ASP A 116 -1.31 -7.31 22.13
C ASP A 116 -1.67 -6.01 21.40
N TYR A 117 -1.91 -4.95 22.17
CA TYR A 117 -2.16 -3.61 21.66
C TYR A 117 -1.01 -2.70 22.06
N ILE A 118 -0.29 -2.17 21.08
CA ILE A 118 0.94 -1.39 21.28
C ILE A 118 0.72 0.03 20.76
N SER A 119 0.56 1.00 21.67
CA SER A 119 0.39 2.39 21.29
C SER A 119 1.74 3.10 21.22
N TRP A 120 1.94 3.81 20.12
CA TRP A 120 3.12 4.61 19.82
C TRP A 120 2.76 6.08 19.86
N ASP A 121 3.51 6.85 20.65
CA ASP A 121 3.27 8.28 20.82
C ASP A 121 4.35 9.10 20.12
N LEU A 122 3.95 10.22 19.53
CA LEU A 122 4.88 11.21 18.98
C LEU A 122 5.40 12.13 20.08
N ASN A 123 6.71 12.11 20.29
CA ASN A 123 7.41 13.11 21.08
C ASN A 123 7.87 14.26 20.20
N ILE A 124 7.19 15.40 20.32
CA ILE A 124 7.37 16.57 19.44
C ILE A 124 8.70 17.32 19.70
N GLY A 125 9.33 17.11 20.86
CA GLY A 125 10.59 17.77 21.19
C GLY A 125 10.54 19.30 21.06
N ALA A 126 11.62 19.90 20.56
CA ALA A 126 11.74 21.35 20.37
C ALA A 126 11.24 21.84 19.00
N ASN A 127 10.92 20.93 18.08
CA ASN A 127 10.54 21.28 16.71
C ASN A 127 9.27 20.52 16.28
N ALA A 128 8.18 21.28 16.15
CA ALA A 128 6.85 20.76 15.81
C ALA A 128 6.56 20.75 14.31
N ALA A 129 7.45 21.27 13.46
CA ALA A 129 7.44 20.83 12.06
C ALA A 129 7.84 19.35 12.11
N VAL A 130 7.13 18.48 11.42
CA VAL A 130 7.31 17.01 11.59
C VAL A 130 7.80 16.35 10.32
N TYR A 131 7.39 16.80 9.12
CA TYR A 131 7.81 16.20 7.85
C TYR A 131 7.87 17.22 6.70
N ASN A 132 8.62 16.88 5.64
CA ASN A 132 8.51 17.54 4.33
C ASN A 132 7.25 17.03 3.62
N TRP A 133 6.09 17.46 4.10
CA TRP A 133 4.82 16.95 3.64
C TRP A 133 4.54 17.27 2.17
N ALA A 134 4.12 16.25 1.43
CA ALA A 134 3.48 16.36 0.13
C ALA A 134 2.32 15.37 0.09
N ALA A 135 1.22 15.75 -0.58
CA ALA A 135 0.09 14.86 -0.80
C ALA A 135 0.58 13.54 -1.41
N ASN A 136 0.05 12.44 -0.90
CA ASN A 136 0.29 11.07 -1.35
C ASN A 136 1.76 10.61 -1.28
N THR A 137 2.61 11.33 -0.54
CA THR A 137 3.99 10.90 -0.30
C THR A 137 4.10 10.24 1.07
N GLU A 138 4.57 8.99 1.07
CA GLU A 138 4.78 8.25 2.31
C GLU A 138 5.97 8.80 3.10
N VAL A 139 5.84 8.73 4.42
CA VAL A 139 6.95 8.92 5.33
C VAL A 139 6.96 7.82 6.38
N THR A 140 8.11 7.17 6.54
CA THR A 140 8.30 6.19 7.62
C THR A 140 8.28 6.88 8.97
N VAL A 141 7.45 6.41 9.90
CA VAL A 141 7.25 7.03 11.22
C VAL A 141 8.01 6.30 12.33
N PHE A 142 7.90 4.97 12.40
CA PHE A 142 8.61 4.15 13.36
C PHE A 142 8.77 2.71 12.86
N ARG A 143 9.64 1.98 13.56
CA ARG A 143 9.95 0.57 13.28
C ARG A 143 9.99 -0.23 14.56
N PHE A 144 9.56 -1.48 14.46
CA PHE A 144 9.59 -2.43 15.57
C PHE A 144 9.81 -3.85 15.03
N THR A 145 10.16 -4.77 15.92
CA THR A 145 10.51 -6.13 15.52
C THR A 145 10.07 -7.12 16.60
N ASN A 146 9.92 -8.37 16.19
CA ASN A 146 9.89 -9.53 17.05
C ASN A 146 11.17 -10.34 16.76
N SER A 147 12.01 -10.53 17.79
CA SER A 147 13.28 -11.27 17.67
C SER A 147 13.14 -12.80 17.77
N GLY A 148 11.94 -13.28 18.05
CA GLY A 148 11.58 -14.68 18.19
C GLY A 148 11.06 -15.27 16.89
N ASN A 149 10.10 -16.19 16.98
CA ASN A 149 9.49 -16.78 15.81
C ASN A 149 8.42 -15.86 15.23
N CYS A 150 8.16 -16.02 13.93
CA CYS A 150 6.94 -15.50 13.34
C CYS A 150 5.72 -16.05 14.08
N LEU A 151 4.88 -15.13 14.56
CA LEU A 151 3.64 -15.45 15.23
C LEU A 151 2.52 -15.49 14.20
N ASN A 152 1.58 -16.41 14.40
CA ASN A 152 0.43 -16.54 13.51
C ASN A 152 -0.54 -15.36 13.72
N GLY A 153 -0.92 -14.71 12.63
CA GLY A 153 -1.81 -13.55 12.61
C GLY A 153 -1.13 -12.30 12.07
N ALA A 154 -1.93 -11.43 11.45
CA ALA A 154 -1.46 -10.17 10.91
C ALA A 154 -1.10 -9.17 12.03
N VAL A 155 -0.13 -8.31 11.73
CA VAL A 155 0.26 -7.13 12.50
C VAL A 155 -0.40 -5.93 11.84
N GLU A 156 -1.39 -5.35 12.51
CA GLU A 156 -2.34 -4.42 11.90
C GLU A 156 -2.32 -3.08 12.63
N ILE A 157 -2.50 -1.98 11.90
CA ILE A 157 -2.88 -0.72 12.54
C ILE A 157 -4.35 -0.85 12.95
N MET A 158 -4.67 -0.46 14.18
CA MET A 158 -6.05 -0.51 14.62
C MET A 158 -6.94 0.40 13.75
N PRO A 159 -8.14 -0.04 13.34
CA PRO A 159 -9.12 0.88 12.77
C PRO A 159 -9.61 1.87 13.83
N ASP A 160 -10.27 2.96 13.43
CA ASP A 160 -10.89 3.94 14.34
C ASP A 160 -12.12 3.35 15.07
N SER A 161 -11.86 2.39 15.94
CA SER A 161 -12.85 1.68 16.75
C SER A 161 -12.22 1.31 18.10
N ASP A 162 -12.99 1.41 19.18
CA ASP A 162 -12.54 1.05 20.52
C ASP A 162 -12.88 -0.43 20.83
N PRO A 163 -11.91 -1.36 20.78
CA PRO A 163 -12.15 -2.77 21.04
C PRO A 163 -12.50 -3.05 22.51
N PHE A 164 -12.24 -2.10 23.42
CA PHE A 164 -12.51 -2.24 24.85
C PHE A 164 -13.86 -1.66 25.27
N ALA A 165 -14.69 -1.21 24.31
CA ALA A 165 -16.03 -0.72 24.56
C ALA A 165 -17.06 -1.84 24.90
N GLN A 166 -16.63 -3.09 25.08
CA GLN A 166 -17.46 -4.24 25.43
C GLN A 166 -17.17 -4.74 26.85
N LEU A 167 -18.17 -5.31 27.55
CA LEU A 167 -18.00 -5.86 28.89
C LEU A 167 -17.74 -7.38 28.85
N PRO A 168 -16.84 -7.93 29.68
CA PRO A 168 -15.91 -7.24 30.59
C PRO A 168 -14.93 -6.36 29.80
N ASN A 169 -14.52 -5.21 30.34
CA ASN A 169 -13.56 -4.30 29.72
C ASN A 169 -12.25 -4.25 30.51
N SER A 170 -11.14 -4.17 29.78
CA SER A 170 -9.83 -3.82 30.31
C SER A 170 -9.88 -2.36 30.76
N TYR A 171 -10.18 -2.13 32.05
CA TYR A 171 -10.32 -0.79 32.61
C TYR A 171 -9.04 0.04 32.41
N SER A 172 -9.20 1.31 31.99
CA SER A 172 -8.14 2.34 31.92
C SER A 172 -7.11 2.21 30.80
N THR A 173 -7.48 1.66 29.65
CA THR A 173 -6.66 1.67 28.42
C THR A 173 -7.31 2.60 27.38
N ASN A 174 -6.51 3.17 26.46
CA ASN A 174 -6.99 3.99 25.34
C ASN A 174 -6.16 3.67 24.09
N PRO A 175 -6.46 2.59 23.38
CA PRO A 175 -5.71 2.16 22.21
C PRO A 175 -6.13 2.91 20.92
N GLY A 176 -6.86 4.03 21.01
CA GLY A 176 -7.32 4.76 19.83
C GLY A 176 -6.16 5.34 19.01
N ASN A 177 -6.46 5.68 17.75
CA ASN A 177 -5.58 6.46 16.91
C ASN A 177 -5.99 7.92 16.96
N GLN A 178 -5.03 8.79 17.20
CA GLN A 178 -5.25 10.22 17.13
C GLN A 178 -4.03 10.87 16.51
N ILE A 179 -4.20 11.73 15.52
CA ILE A 179 -3.13 12.62 15.07
C ILE A 179 -3.71 13.98 14.75
N GLY A 180 -3.05 15.05 15.19
CA GLY A 180 -3.48 16.41 14.94
C GLY A 180 -2.39 17.19 14.24
N ILE A 181 -2.64 17.66 13.03
CA ILE A 181 -1.74 18.36 12.13
C ILE A 181 -2.37 19.70 11.76
N ARG A 182 -1.77 20.78 12.23
CA ARG A 182 -2.13 22.12 11.75
C ARG A 182 -1.87 22.20 10.25
N GLY A 183 -2.83 22.74 9.51
CA GLY A 183 -2.76 22.86 8.07
C GLY A 183 -3.39 21.71 7.28
N ILE A 184 -3.92 20.68 7.93
CA ILE A 184 -4.83 19.69 7.34
C ILE A 184 -6.23 19.93 7.93
N GLY A 185 -7.28 19.82 7.11
CA GLY A 185 -8.67 19.88 7.58
C GLY A 185 -9.06 21.15 8.35
N THR A 186 -9.96 21.00 9.32
CA THR A 186 -10.28 22.04 10.32
C THR A 186 -9.36 21.90 11.52
N ASP A 187 -8.64 22.98 11.86
CA ASP A 187 -7.72 22.99 13.01
C ASP A 187 -8.42 22.45 14.28
N LEU A 188 -7.89 21.36 14.85
CA LEU A 188 -8.24 20.69 16.14
C LEU A 188 -9.02 19.36 16.08
N ASP A 189 -9.22 18.76 14.90
CA ASP A 189 -9.83 17.43 14.78
C ASP A 189 -8.79 16.29 14.75
N ASN A 190 -9.28 15.04 14.81
CA ASN A 190 -8.46 13.86 14.54
C ASN A 190 -8.26 13.75 13.03
N ASP A 191 -7.02 13.93 12.56
CA ASP A 191 -6.65 13.83 11.16
C ASP A 191 -6.32 12.39 10.73
N PHE A 192 -6.44 11.40 11.63
CA PHE A 192 -6.40 10.00 11.24
C PHE A 192 -7.67 9.68 10.44
N VAL A 193 -7.53 9.41 9.14
CA VAL A 193 -8.68 9.15 8.26
C VAL A 193 -8.76 7.71 7.77
N GLY A 194 -7.71 6.92 7.98
CA GLY A 194 -7.75 5.51 7.59
C GLY A 194 -6.44 4.75 7.71
N VAL A 195 -6.54 3.47 7.39
CA VAL A 195 -5.43 2.57 7.11
C VAL A 195 -5.53 2.22 5.62
N TYR A 196 -4.40 2.20 4.93
CA TYR A 196 -4.29 1.70 3.55
C TYR A 196 -3.33 0.51 3.53
N GLY A 197 -3.52 -0.37 2.55
CA GLY A 197 -2.85 -1.67 2.49
C GLY A 197 -3.37 -2.65 3.54
N SER A 198 -2.79 -3.86 3.51
CA SER A 198 -3.15 -4.97 4.37
C SER A 198 -2.37 -4.95 5.71
N GLY A 199 -2.75 -5.85 6.63
CA GLY A 199 -1.98 -6.07 7.84
C GLY A 199 -0.72 -6.87 7.54
N ALA A 200 0.42 -6.43 8.04
CA ALA A 200 1.70 -7.08 7.77
C ALA A 200 1.77 -8.47 8.41
N VAL A 201 2.00 -9.51 7.62
CA VAL A 201 2.13 -10.89 8.13
C VAL A 201 3.60 -11.21 8.36
N CYS A 202 3.93 -11.77 9.54
CA CYS A 202 5.22 -12.43 9.69
C CYS A 202 5.16 -13.75 8.94
N ALA A 203 5.39 -13.71 7.64
CA ALA A 203 5.31 -14.91 6.86
C ALA A 203 6.66 -15.63 6.85
N ALA A 204 6.62 -16.94 7.05
CA ALA A 204 7.73 -17.82 6.71
C ALA A 204 7.53 -18.23 5.25
N GLY A 205 7.77 -17.30 4.33
CA GLY A 205 7.55 -17.45 2.89
C GLY A 205 8.41 -16.43 2.14
N THR A 206 8.57 -16.64 0.85
CA THR A 206 9.08 -15.58 -0.03
C THR A 206 7.96 -14.56 -0.21
N ASP A 207 8.36 -13.30 -0.28
CA ASP A 207 7.54 -12.11 -0.47
C ASP A 207 8.39 -11.31 -1.48
N THR A 208 8.15 -11.57 -2.76
CA THR A 208 9.04 -11.15 -3.84
C THR A 208 8.98 -9.65 -4.06
N ASP A 209 7.83 -9.03 -3.86
CA ASP A 209 7.65 -7.60 -3.99
C ASP A 209 7.81 -6.77 -2.70
N GLY A 210 7.67 -7.38 -1.52
CA GLY A 210 7.76 -6.69 -0.24
C GLY A 210 6.51 -5.88 0.13
N ASP A 211 5.35 -6.21 -0.43
CA ASP A 211 4.07 -5.54 -0.18
C ASP A 211 3.45 -5.94 1.18
N GLY A 212 3.87 -7.09 1.72
CA GLY A 212 3.45 -7.65 3.01
C GLY A 212 2.51 -8.85 2.93
N LEU A 213 2.13 -9.29 1.73
CA LEU A 213 1.62 -10.61 1.40
C LEU A 213 2.79 -11.56 1.08
N THR A 214 2.52 -12.83 0.86
CA THR A 214 3.56 -13.77 0.41
C THR A 214 3.14 -14.39 -0.88
N ASP A 215 4.13 -14.83 -1.67
CA ASP A 215 3.93 -15.42 -3.00
C ASP A 215 2.92 -16.60 -3.05
N ASP A 216 2.48 -17.14 -1.91
CA ASP A 216 1.45 -18.19 -1.85
C ASP A 216 0.00 -17.68 -1.64
N ILE A 217 -0.17 -16.41 -1.34
CA ILE A 217 -1.45 -15.72 -1.08
C ILE A 217 -1.60 -14.37 -1.80
N ASP A 218 -0.52 -13.86 -2.37
CA ASP A 218 -0.51 -12.75 -3.30
C ASP A 218 -1.14 -13.17 -4.65
N LEU A 219 -1.63 -12.21 -5.43
CA LEU A 219 -2.16 -12.43 -6.78
C LEU A 219 -1.32 -11.76 -7.87
N ASP A 220 -0.30 -10.99 -7.50
CA ASP A 220 0.66 -10.28 -8.36
C ASP A 220 2.01 -10.24 -7.61
N ASP A 221 2.69 -11.40 -7.55
CA ASP A 221 3.82 -11.69 -6.65
C ASP A 221 5.03 -10.72 -6.82
N ASP A 222 5.14 -10.03 -7.95
CA ASP A 222 6.23 -9.09 -8.22
C ASP A 222 5.79 -7.62 -8.40
N ASN A 223 4.48 -7.35 -8.36
CA ASN A 223 3.83 -6.04 -8.41
C ASN A 223 4.14 -5.23 -9.68
N ASP A 224 4.37 -5.90 -10.80
CA ASP A 224 4.52 -5.28 -12.12
C ASP A 224 3.17 -4.83 -12.72
N GLY A 225 2.06 -5.20 -12.08
CA GLY A 225 0.69 -4.86 -12.47
C GLY A 225 -0.03 -5.92 -13.29
N ILE A 226 0.60 -7.04 -13.62
CA ILE A 226 0.05 -8.21 -14.31
C ILE A 226 -0.17 -9.33 -13.28
N PRO A 227 -1.43 -9.74 -13.01
CA PRO A 227 -1.66 -10.78 -12.00
C PRO A 227 -1.10 -12.16 -12.42
N ASP A 228 -0.59 -12.96 -11.48
CA ASP A 228 0.06 -14.28 -11.75
C ASP A 228 -0.79 -15.19 -12.63
N THR A 229 -2.11 -15.13 -12.43
CA THR A 229 -3.06 -15.97 -13.19
C THR A 229 -3.11 -15.62 -14.67
N VAL A 230 -2.77 -14.38 -15.03
CA VAL A 230 -2.69 -13.89 -16.40
C VAL A 230 -1.35 -14.29 -17.00
N GLU A 231 -0.25 -14.06 -16.30
CA GLU A 231 1.10 -14.44 -16.74
C GLU A 231 1.20 -15.96 -16.98
N LEU A 232 0.77 -16.77 -16.00
CA LEU A 232 0.77 -18.23 -16.13
C LEU A 232 -0.18 -18.74 -17.23
N ALA A 233 -1.17 -17.93 -17.65
CA ALA A 233 -2.04 -18.30 -18.76
C ALA A 233 -1.39 -18.08 -20.14
N THR A 234 -0.42 -17.15 -20.23
CA THR A 234 0.36 -16.86 -21.43
C THR A 234 1.69 -17.60 -21.46
N ALA A 235 2.20 -18.00 -20.30
CA ALA A 235 3.46 -18.70 -20.12
C ALA A 235 3.51 -20.10 -20.81
N PRO A 236 4.72 -20.60 -21.14
CA PRO A 236 4.91 -22.00 -21.48
C PRO A 236 4.57 -22.92 -20.30
N PRO A 237 4.48 -24.25 -20.51
CA PRO A 237 4.20 -25.19 -19.41
C PRO A 237 5.22 -25.19 -18.25
N SER A 238 6.39 -24.58 -18.42
CA SER A 238 7.36 -24.33 -17.35
C SER A 238 6.92 -23.21 -16.40
N GLY A 239 6.08 -22.28 -16.85
CA GLY A 239 5.82 -21.02 -16.16
C GLY A 239 7.02 -20.09 -16.14
N ASP A 240 7.95 -20.26 -17.09
CA ASP A 240 9.26 -19.60 -17.17
C ASP A 240 9.51 -19.45 -18.68
N THR A 241 9.27 -18.25 -19.20
CA THR A 241 9.19 -17.90 -20.62
C THR A 241 10.57 -17.82 -21.27
N ASP A 242 11.56 -17.25 -20.58
CA ASP A 242 12.93 -17.10 -21.09
C ASP A 242 13.86 -18.28 -20.72
N GLY A 243 13.51 -19.07 -19.71
CA GLY A 243 14.24 -20.23 -19.23
C GLY A 243 15.43 -19.90 -18.32
N ASP A 244 15.46 -18.74 -17.67
CA ASP A 244 16.56 -18.32 -16.79
C ASP A 244 16.47 -18.90 -15.36
N GLY A 245 15.29 -19.41 -15.01
CA GLY A 245 15.00 -20.08 -13.75
C GLY A 245 14.28 -19.22 -12.71
N ILE A 246 13.91 -17.99 -13.04
CA ILE A 246 12.83 -17.24 -12.41
C ILE A 246 11.54 -17.59 -13.17
N ILE A 247 10.42 -17.71 -12.47
CA ILE A 247 9.12 -17.99 -13.13
C ILE A 247 8.45 -16.67 -13.43
N ASP A 248 7.65 -16.58 -14.50
CA ASP A 248 7.05 -15.33 -14.99
C ASP A 248 6.45 -14.48 -13.85
N PRO A 249 5.64 -15.02 -12.90
CA PRO A 249 5.10 -14.21 -11.79
C PRO A 249 6.12 -13.60 -10.81
N LEU A 250 7.38 -13.99 -10.89
CA LEU A 250 8.47 -13.50 -10.04
C LEU A 250 9.52 -12.73 -10.85
N ASP A 251 9.31 -12.55 -12.16
CA ASP A 251 10.27 -12.00 -13.10
C ASP A 251 9.73 -10.73 -13.75
N LEU A 252 10.45 -9.62 -13.54
CA LEU A 252 10.05 -8.29 -14.05
C LEU A 252 10.30 -8.10 -15.56
N ASP A 253 10.91 -9.09 -16.22
CA ASP A 253 11.22 -9.14 -17.67
C ASP A 253 11.10 -10.60 -18.15
N SER A 254 9.87 -11.11 -18.15
CA SER A 254 9.51 -12.52 -18.35
C SER A 254 10.08 -13.17 -19.62
N ASP A 255 10.32 -12.40 -20.68
CA ASP A 255 10.93 -12.90 -21.92
C ASP A 255 12.38 -12.41 -22.16
N ASN A 256 12.89 -11.60 -21.22
CA ASN A 256 14.27 -11.12 -21.10
C ASN A 256 14.77 -10.42 -22.35
N ASP A 257 13.88 -9.62 -22.94
CA ASP A 257 14.14 -8.85 -24.14
C ASP A 257 14.69 -7.44 -23.85
N GLY A 258 14.55 -7.00 -22.60
CA GLY A 258 15.04 -5.73 -22.07
C GLY A 258 14.00 -4.61 -22.00
N LEU A 259 12.73 -4.89 -22.31
CA LEU A 259 11.58 -4.15 -21.81
C LEU A 259 11.05 -4.86 -20.55
N LEU A 260 10.52 -4.10 -19.60
CA LEU A 260 9.98 -4.69 -18.37
C LEU A 260 8.50 -4.95 -18.55
N ASP A 261 7.98 -5.99 -17.90
CA ASP A 261 6.60 -6.41 -18.05
C ASP A 261 5.59 -5.29 -17.72
N ILE A 262 5.88 -4.44 -16.73
CA ILE A 262 5.10 -3.23 -16.42
C ILE A 262 4.91 -2.28 -17.63
N GLU A 263 5.91 -2.14 -18.51
CA GLU A 263 5.80 -1.31 -19.72
C GLU A 263 4.98 -2.05 -20.79
N GLU A 264 5.11 -3.37 -20.86
CA GLU A 264 4.47 -4.24 -21.85
C GLU A 264 3.01 -4.57 -21.52
N ALA A 265 2.64 -4.48 -20.23
CA ALA A 265 1.29 -4.64 -19.74
C ALA A 265 0.34 -3.63 -20.38
N GLY A 266 0.85 -2.44 -20.72
CA GLY A 266 0.13 -1.43 -21.48
C GLY A 266 -0.92 -0.65 -20.68
N HIS A 267 -0.91 -0.75 -19.34
CA HIS A 267 -1.73 0.08 -18.45
C HIS A 267 -1.20 1.53 -18.36
N GLY A 268 0.12 1.73 -18.49
CA GLY A 268 0.74 3.05 -18.49
C GLY A 268 0.75 3.72 -17.11
N GLU A 269 0.77 2.90 -16.05
CA GLU A 269 0.92 3.37 -14.68
C GLU A 269 2.37 3.80 -14.41
N ALA A 270 2.58 4.51 -13.32
CA ALA A 270 3.88 5.08 -13.03
C ALA A 270 4.85 4.05 -12.43
N ASP A 271 6.04 3.97 -13.00
CA ASP A 271 7.26 3.49 -12.35
C ASP A 271 8.24 4.68 -12.30
N ALA A 272 8.15 5.49 -11.25
CA ALA A 272 8.94 6.70 -11.10
C ALA A 272 10.35 6.43 -10.55
N ASN A 273 10.57 5.26 -9.96
CA ASN A 273 11.82 4.86 -9.35
C ASN A 273 12.66 3.92 -10.26
N ASN A 274 12.09 3.48 -11.38
CA ASN A 274 12.63 2.55 -12.36
C ASN A 274 13.01 1.20 -11.75
N ASP A 275 12.17 0.66 -10.86
CA ASP A 275 12.37 -0.66 -10.26
C ASP A 275 11.55 -1.77 -10.92
N GLY A 276 10.77 -1.46 -11.95
CA GLY A 276 9.97 -2.43 -12.70
C GLY A 276 8.59 -2.69 -12.12
N ARG A 277 8.17 -1.94 -11.09
CA ARG A 277 6.92 -2.17 -10.37
C ARG A 277 6.00 -0.97 -10.41
N VAL A 278 4.70 -1.21 -10.26
CA VAL A 278 3.70 -0.15 -10.21
C VAL A 278 3.84 0.65 -8.91
N ASP A 279 4.14 1.94 -9.02
CA ASP A 279 4.17 2.83 -7.86
C ASP A 279 2.75 3.07 -7.34
N GLY A 280 2.49 2.67 -6.10
CA GLY A 280 1.19 2.95 -5.51
C GLY A 280 0.90 2.22 -4.22
N PRO A 281 -0.33 2.38 -3.70
CA PRO A 281 -0.89 1.43 -2.75
C PRO A 281 -1.18 0.09 -3.45
N VAL A 282 -0.96 -0.99 -2.71
CA VAL A 282 -1.32 -2.35 -3.08
C VAL A 282 -2.43 -2.82 -2.13
N GLY A 283 -3.43 -3.48 -2.69
CA GLY A 283 -4.64 -3.91 -2.00
C GLY A 283 -4.42 -5.09 -1.04
N ALA A 284 -5.50 -5.59 -0.46
CA ALA A 284 -5.46 -6.83 0.33
C ALA A 284 -5.40 -8.09 -0.53
N ASP A 285 -5.60 -7.95 -1.84
CA ASP A 285 -5.49 -9.01 -2.83
C ASP A 285 -4.13 -9.03 -3.54
N GLY A 286 -3.21 -8.11 -3.22
CA GLY A 286 -1.83 -8.10 -3.73
C GLY A 286 -1.63 -7.42 -5.08
N ILE A 287 -2.72 -7.03 -5.75
CA ILE A 287 -2.63 -6.32 -7.03
C ILE A 287 -2.48 -4.80 -6.76
N PRO A 288 -1.67 -4.05 -7.53
CA PRO A 288 -1.61 -2.60 -7.40
C PRO A 288 -2.99 -1.94 -7.62
N ASP A 289 -3.44 -1.11 -6.68
CA ASP A 289 -4.73 -0.41 -6.74
C ASP A 289 -4.88 0.42 -8.04
N ALA A 290 -3.74 0.88 -8.58
CA ALA A 290 -3.68 1.73 -9.77
C ALA A 290 -4.15 1.01 -11.05
N VAL A 291 -3.99 -0.32 -11.11
CA VAL A 291 -4.38 -1.12 -12.29
C VAL A 291 -5.75 -1.79 -12.15
N GLN A 292 -6.47 -1.52 -11.05
CA GLN A 292 -7.74 -2.16 -10.72
C GLN A 292 -8.94 -1.23 -10.87
N THR A 293 -10.14 -1.83 -10.97
CA THR A 293 -11.36 -1.05 -11.08
C THR A 293 -11.69 -0.34 -9.77
N GLY A 294 -11.88 0.98 -9.79
CA GLY A 294 -12.26 1.76 -8.60
C GLY A 294 -13.64 1.46 -7.98
N LEU A 295 -14.31 0.37 -8.38
CA LEU A 295 -15.54 -0.12 -7.74
C LEU A 295 -15.27 -1.22 -6.70
N ASP A 296 -14.14 -1.91 -6.79
CA ASP A 296 -13.67 -2.94 -5.85
C ASP A 296 -12.15 -3.16 -6.08
N PRO A 297 -11.28 -2.35 -5.45
CA PRO A 297 -9.83 -2.47 -5.59
C PRO A 297 -9.26 -3.72 -4.90
N ASP A 298 -10.07 -4.57 -4.26
CA ASP A 298 -9.62 -5.85 -3.70
C ASP A 298 -10.34 -7.03 -4.40
N GLY A 299 -10.85 -6.78 -5.62
CA GLY A 299 -11.70 -7.69 -6.37
C GLY A 299 -10.94 -8.69 -7.25
N GLY A 300 -9.61 -8.61 -7.32
CA GLY A 300 -8.75 -9.45 -8.17
C GLY A 300 -8.87 -9.15 -9.66
N ALA A 301 -9.43 -7.99 -10.04
CA ALA A 301 -9.76 -7.66 -11.42
C ALA A 301 -9.06 -6.38 -11.90
N ILE A 302 -8.18 -6.55 -12.89
CA ILE A 302 -7.54 -5.44 -13.60
C ILE A 302 -8.51 -4.73 -14.57
N ASP A 303 -8.28 -3.44 -14.82
CA ASP A 303 -9.15 -2.60 -15.65
C ASP A 303 -8.65 -2.37 -17.09
N TYR A 304 -7.52 -2.99 -17.43
CA TYR A 304 -6.87 -2.92 -18.72
C TYR A 304 -6.85 -4.28 -19.45
N THR A 305 -6.27 -4.33 -20.64
CA THR A 305 -6.01 -5.58 -21.36
C THR A 305 -4.52 -5.67 -21.57
N VAL A 306 -3.90 -6.71 -20.99
CA VAL A 306 -2.47 -6.99 -21.14
C VAL A 306 -2.12 -7.05 -22.61
N ALA A 307 -1.14 -6.24 -23.01
CA ALA A 307 -0.88 -5.94 -24.40
C ALA A 307 0.26 -6.78 -25.01
N ASP A 308 1.26 -7.21 -24.23
CA ASP A 308 2.52 -7.84 -24.73
C ASP A 308 3.00 -7.06 -25.96
N THR A 309 3.55 -5.87 -25.70
CA THR A 309 3.57 -4.81 -26.71
C THR A 309 4.55 -5.03 -27.87
N ASP A 310 5.37 -6.08 -27.83
CA ASP A 310 6.33 -6.37 -28.88
C ASP A 310 6.32 -7.80 -29.48
N GLU A 311 5.47 -8.71 -28.98
CA GLU A 311 5.28 -10.08 -29.49
C GLU A 311 6.60 -10.85 -29.73
N LEU A 312 7.63 -10.73 -28.89
CA LEU A 312 8.80 -11.60 -28.97
C LEU A 312 8.54 -13.00 -28.39
N THR A 313 7.58 -13.73 -28.98
CA THR A 313 7.42 -15.17 -28.72
C THR A 313 8.79 -15.87 -28.76
N ALA A 314 9.10 -16.68 -27.74
CA ALA A 314 10.36 -17.42 -27.47
C ALA A 314 10.99 -18.22 -28.66
N THR A 315 10.39 -18.15 -29.85
CA THR A 315 10.95 -18.56 -31.14
C THR A 315 11.87 -17.52 -31.81
N ALA A 316 12.02 -16.31 -31.27
CA ALA A 316 12.86 -15.26 -31.86
C ALA A 316 14.35 -15.32 -31.45
N ALA A 317 14.82 -16.41 -30.83
CA ALA A 317 16.25 -16.70 -30.81
C ALA A 317 16.75 -16.87 -32.27
N LEU A 318 17.54 -15.88 -32.74
CA LEU A 318 18.35 -15.84 -33.96
C LEU A 318 17.87 -14.84 -35.05
N ARG A 319 18.29 -13.57 -34.92
CA ARG A 319 18.99 -12.79 -35.99
C ARG A 319 19.44 -11.40 -35.49
N ILE A 320 20.47 -11.36 -34.64
CA ILE A 320 21.36 -10.18 -34.60
C ILE A 320 22.13 -10.15 -35.92
N ASN A 321 21.53 -9.60 -36.97
CA ASN A 321 22.27 -9.03 -38.07
C ASN A 321 22.75 -7.66 -37.60
N VAL A 322 24.02 -7.62 -37.19
CA VAL A 322 24.83 -6.43 -36.99
C VAL A 322 24.57 -5.44 -38.14
N ALA A 323 23.76 -4.42 -37.88
CA ALA A 323 23.49 -3.34 -38.81
C ALA A 323 23.27 -2.01 -38.08
N ALA A 324 24.21 -1.62 -37.21
CA ALA A 324 24.43 -0.21 -36.85
C ALA A 324 25.76 -0.02 -36.09
N ARG A 325 26.88 0.05 -36.83
CA ARG A 325 28.00 0.92 -36.46
C ARG A 325 28.51 1.62 -37.71
N ASN A 326 27.73 2.59 -38.17
CA ASN A 326 28.25 3.67 -39.00
C ASN A 326 28.34 4.90 -38.11
N ASP A 327 29.35 4.93 -37.25
CA ASP A 327 29.92 6.16 -36.70
C ASP A 327 31.35 5.84 -36.26
N ASP A 328 32.21 5.59 -37.26
CA ASP A 328 33.66 5.71 -37.10
C ASP A 328 34.15 6.85 -38.00
N PRO A 329 34.80 7.89 -37.45
CA PRO A 329 35.37 8.96 -38.26
C PRO A 329 36.59 8.45 -39.03
N VAL A 330 36.58 8.76 -40.33
CA VAL A 330 37.65 8.50 -41.31
C VAL A 330 39.01 8.96 -40.78
N ILE A 331 39.88 8.03 -40.40
CA ILE A 331 41.33 8.24 -40.39
C ILE A 331 41.88 7.69 -41.72
N ALA A 332 42.16 8.60 -42.64
CA ALA A 332 42.94 8.29 -43.83
C ALA A 332 44.43 8.15 -43.45
N GLN A 333 44.95 6.93 -43.48
CA GLN A 333 46.37 6.69 -43.73
C GLN A 333 46.50 5.80 -44.98
N GLY A 334 46.85 6.44 -46.10
CA GLY A 334 47.33 5.75 -47.28
C GLY A 334 48.83 5.51 -47.14
N GLU A 335 49.24 4.24 -47.18
CA GLU A 335 50.63 3.85 -47.38
C GLU A 335 51.06 4.15 -48.82
N SER A 336 52.32 4.60 -48.95
CA SER A 336 53.03 4.81 -50.20
C SER A 336 53.42 3.50 -50.87
N ALA A 337 53.29 3.47 -52.20
CA ALA A 337 54.28 2.89 -53.10
C ALA A 337 54.97 4.04 -53.87
#